data_AF-A0A850C179-F1
#
_entry.id   AF-A0A850C179-F1
#
_cell.length_a   1.000
_cell.length_b   1.000
_cell.length_c   1.000
_cell.angle_alpha   90.00
_cell.angle_beta   90.00
_cell.angle_gamma   90.00
#
_symmetry.space_group_name_H-M   'P 1'
#
loop_
_entity.id
_entity.type
_entity.pdbx_description
1 polymer ?
#
loop_
_entity_poly.entity_id
_entity_poly.type
_entity_poly.pdbx_seq_one_letter_code
_entity_poly.pdbx_strand_id
1 'polypeptide(L)'
;MTSWLAYDSRLSRTLLAVFWWFATSVQLLVTALPFAFAGQLGLTHLGLWAGAVAALPAGPGLYAALKCMRDFAAHGYPGAPFRTFWTAWARGWNRLWRIWTGAAVLGLLLAYNAVLYGSGDAAFAAIC
;
A
#
# COMPACT_ATOMS: atom_id res chain seq x y z
N MET A 1 20.59 -9.70 -38.11
CA MET A 1 19.51 -9.94 -37.13
C MET A 1 19.91 -9.43 -35.74
N THR A 2 20.12 -8.12 -35.59
CA THR A 2 20.50 -7.48 -34.30
C THR A 2 19.62 -6.27 -33.97
N SER A 3 18.64 -5.94 -34.82
CA SER A 3 17.74 -4.79 -34.65
C SER A 3 16.66 -4.97 -33.58
N TRP A 4 16.47 -6.19 -33.06
CA TRP A 4 15.56 -6.48 -31.93
C TRP A 4 16.15 -6.10 -30.56
N LEU A 5 17.46 -5.85 -30.50
CA LEU A 5 18.18 -5.37 -29.31
C LEU A 5 18.36 -3.84 -29.30
N ALA A 6 17.68 -3.13 -30.20
CA ALA A 6 17.55 -1.68 -30.07
C ALA A 6 16.69 -1.39 -28.83
N TYR A 7 17.28 -0.75 -27.83
CA TYR A 7 16.66 -0.29 -26.57
C TYR A 7 15.37 0.54 -26.79
N ASP A 8 15.11 0.96 -28.03
CA ASP A 8 13.99 1.79 -28.46
C ASP A 8 12.83 1.01 -29.11
N SER A 9 12.90 -0.32 -29.16
CA SER A 9 11.82 -1.13 -29.73
C SER A 9 10.54 -1.06 -28.87
N ARG A 10 9.37 -1.14 -29.51
CA ARG A 10 8.07 -1.17 -28.81
C ARG A 10 8.02 -2.27 -27.75
N LEU A 11 8.67 -3.41 -28.02
CA LEU A 11 8.75 -4.55 -27.11
C LEU A 11 9.57 -4.21 -25.85
N SER A 12 10.71 -3.54 -25.99
CA SER A 12 11.54 -3.09 -24.86
C SER A 12 10.77 -2.14 -23.93
N ARG A 13 10.03 -1.19 -24.51
CA ARG A 13 9.20 -0.24 -23.73
C ARG A 13 8.07 -0.96 -22.96
N THR A 14 7.40 -1.93 -23.59
CA THR A 14 6.37 -2.73 -22.92
C THR A 14 6.95 -3.56 -21.78
N LEU A 15 8.08 -4.23 -21.99
CA LEU A 15 8.75 -5.01 -20.94
C LEU A 15 9.16 -4.14 -19.76
N LEU A 16 9.72 -2.95 -20.02
CA LEU A 16 10.08 -2.00 -18.96
C LEU A 16 8.85 -1.51 -18.19
N ALA A 17 7.72 -1.30 -18.87
CA ALA A 17 6.46 -0.94 -18.23
C ALA A 17 5.97 -2.06 -17.31
N VAL A 18 5.93 -3.31 -17.81
CA VAL A 18 5.51 -4.48 -17.02
C VAL A 18 6.41 -4.66 -15.81
N PHE A 19 7.73 -4.53 -15.99
CA PHE A 19 8.68 -4.61 -14.89
C PHE A 19 8.46 -3.50 -13.85
N TRP A 20 8.22 -2.27 -14.30
CA TRP A 20 7.91 -1.14 -13.41
C TRP A 20 6.68 -1.45 -12.55
N TRP A 21 5.59 -1.86 -13.18
CA TRP A 21 4.35 -2.21 -12.50
C TRP A 21 4.53 -3.36 -11.51
N PHE A 22 5.19 -4.43 -11.95
CA PHE A 22 5.49 -5.58 -11.10
C PHE A 22 6.30 -5.17 -9.86
N ALA A 23 7.39 -4.42 -10.04
CA ALA A 23 8.24 -3.98 -8.95
C ALA A 23 7.48 -3.08 -7.95
N THR A 24 6.70 -2.12 -8.45
CA THR A 24 5.88 -1.25 -7.58
C THR A 24 4.80 -2.01 -6.81
N SER A 25 4.17 -3.01 -7.43
CA SER A 25 3.13 -3.84 -6.79
C SER A 25 3.73 -4.72 -5.68
N VAL A 26 4.89 -5.34 -5.93
CA VAL A 26 5.60 -6.14 -4.92
C VAL A 26 5.98 -5.26 -3.72
N GLN A 27 6.49 -4.06 -3.95
CA GLN A 27 6.86 -3.14 -2.87
C GLN A 27 5.64 -2.66 -2.08
N LEU A 28 4.51 -2.41 -2.74
CA LEU A 28 3.24 -2.12 -2.07
C LEU A 28 2.81 -3.29 -1.18
N LEU A 29 2.87 -4.52 -1.68
CA LEU A 29 2.55 -5.71 -0.88
C LEU A 29 3.46 -5.84 0.35
N VAL A 30 4.75 -5.53 0.21
CA VAL A 30 5.70 -5.49 1.34
C VAL A 30 5.25 -4.51 2.42
N THR A 31 4.70 -3.35 2.06
CA THR A 31 4.17 -2.39 3.05
C THR A 31 2.91 -2.87 3.77
N ALA A 32 2.19 -3.86 3.22
CA ALA A 32 1.01 -4.46 3.83
C ALA A 32 1.33 -5.69 4.71
N LEU A 33 2.56 -6.21 4.66
CA LEU A 33 2.97 -7.36 5.47
C LEU A 33 2.71 -7.19 6.98
N PRO A 34 3.05 -6.06 7.62
CA PRO A 34 2.79 -5.88 9.05
C PRO A 34 1.33 -6.09 9.40
N PHE A 35 0.42 -5.60 8.55
CA PHE A 35 -1.02 -5.71 8.76
C PHE A 35 -1.50 -7.17 8.67
N ALA A 36 -0.99 -7.93 7.69
CA ALA A 36 -1.31 -9.35 7.55
C ALA A 36 -0.87 -10.17 8.78
N PHE A 37 0.30 -9.85 9.36
CA PHE A 37 0.76 -10.48 10.60
C PHE A 37 -0.08 -10.06 11.81
N ALA A 38 -0.45 -8.78 11.91
CA ALA A 38 -1.28 -8.30 13.02
C ALA A 38 -2.66 -8.97 13.06
N GLY A 39 -3.23 -9.31 11.90
CA GLY A 39 -4.50 -10.04 11.80
C GLY A 39 -4.50 -11.42 12.46
N GLN A 40 -3.33 -12.04 12.66
CA GLN A 40 -3.22 -13.35 13.32
C GLN A 40 -3.49 -13.28 14.83
N LEU A 41 -3.48 -12.08 15.44
CA LEU A 41 -3.72 -11.86 16.86
C LEU A 41 -5.23 -11.86 17.23
N GLY A 42 -6.11 -12.00 16.24
CA GLY A 42 -7.56 -12.02 16.41
C GLY A 42 -8.14 -10.69 16.90
N LEU A 43 -9.43 -10.69 17.25
CA LEU A 43 -10.18 -9.52 17.73
C LEU A 43 -9.95 -9.24 19.23
N THR A 44 -8.69 -9.28 19.65
CA THR A 44 -8.30 -8.92 21.02
C THR A 44 -7.96 -7.43 21.09
N HIS A 45 -8.00 -6.82 22.29
CA HIS A 45 -7.54 -5.43 22.45
C HIS A 45 -6.12 -5.22 21.89
N LEU A 46 -5.22 -6.18 22.14
CA LEU A 46 -3.87 -6.16 21.59
C LEU A 46 -3.86 -6.30 20.06
N GLY A 47 -4.70 -7.17 19.49
CA GLY A 47 -4.86 -7.33 18.06
C GLY A 47 -5.38 -6.07 17.35
N LEU A 48 -6.32 -5.35 17.98
CA LEU A 48 -6.83 -4.07 17.48
C LEU A 48 -5.74 -3.00 17.43
N TRP A 49 -5.00 -2.83 18.53
CA TRP A 49 -3.89 -1.86 18.59
C TRP A 49 -2.75 -2.23 17.64
N ALA A 50 -2.38 -3.51 17.60
CA ALA A 50 -1.37 -4.02 16.68
C ALA A 50 -1.79 -3.81 15.23
N GLY A 51 -3.05 -4.10 14.88
CA GLY A 51 -3.61 -3.87 13.54
C GLY A 51 -3.60 -2.40 13.13
N ALA A 52 -3.97 -1.50 14.04
CA ALA A 52 -3.95 -0.06 13.76
C ALA A 52 -2.53 0.47 13.52
N VAL A 53 -1.56 0.07 14.35
CA VAL A 53 -0.15 0.45 14.16
C VAL A 53 0.41 -0.18 12.88
N ALA A 54 0.07 -1.44 12.61
CA ALA A 54 0.50 -2.17 11.43
C ALA A 54 -0.13 -1.66 10.12
N ALA A 55 -1.22 -0.91 10.18
CA ALA A 55 -1.83 -0.24 9.03
C ALA A 55 -1.13 1.10 8.68
N LEU A 56 -0.33 1.67 9.57
CA LEU A 56 0.37 2.94 9.34
C LEU A 56 1.32 2.90 8.12
N PRO A 57 2.14 1.84 7.90
CA PRO A 57 2.98 1.69 6.72
C PRO A 57 2.24 1.66 5.37
N ALA A 58 0.98 1.23 5.36
CA ALA A 58 0.20 1.03 4.13
C ALA A 58 -0.18 2.35 3.44
N GLY A 59 -0.42 3.43 4.19
CA GLY A 59 -0.75 4.75 3.61
C GLY A 59 0.36 5.37 2.78
N PRO A 60 1.58 5.53 3.33
CA PRO A 60 2.73 5.94 2.53
C PRO A 60 3.05 4.94 1.41
N GLY A 61 2.71 3.65 1.58
CA GLY A 61 2.75 2.63 0.52
C GLY A 61 1.85 2.98 -0.66
N LEU A 62 0.57 3.27 -0.40
CA LEU A 62 -0.40 3.71 -1.41
C LEU A 62 0.02 5.02 -2.06
N TYR A 63 0.50 5.99 -1.28
CA TYR A 63 1.03 7.23 -1.84
C TYR A 63 2.24 7.00 -2.76
N ALA A 64 3.18 6.14 -2.35
CA ALA A 64 4.34 5.81 -3.15
C ALA A 64 3.93 5.11 -4.46
N ALA A 65 2.99 4.18 -4.39
CA ALA A 65 2.43 3.51 -5.57
C ALA A 65 1.79 4.53 -6.52
N LEU A 66 0.84 5.34 -6.04
CA LEU A 66 0.17 6.38 -6.84
C LEU A 66 1.15 7.37 -7.46
N LYS A 67 2.17 7.77 -6.70
CA LYS A 67 3.22 8.63 -7.22
C LYS A 67 4.02 7.96 -8.33
N CYS A 68 4.44 6.70 -8.15
CA CYS A 68 5.13 5.94 -9.19
C CYS A 68 4.26 5.74 -10.44
N MET A 69 2.94 5.56 -10.29
CA MET A 69 2.00 5.49 -11.43
C MET A 69 1.97 6.81 -12.19
N ARG A 70 1.81 7.92 -11.46
CA ARG A 70 1.74 9.26 -12.03
C ARG A 70 3.04 9.67 -12.71
N ASP A 71 4.18 9.39 -12.06
CA ASP A 71 5.49 9.74 -12.59
C ASP A 71 5.77 8.92 -13.87
N PHE A 72 5.38 7.65 -13.92
CA PHE A 72 5.45 6.81 -15.13
C PHE A 72 4.54 7.32 -16.25
N ALA A 73 3.30 7.69 -15.93
CA ALA A 73 2.35 8.21 -16.91
C ALA A 73 2.79 9.56 -17.51
N ALA A 74 3.44 10.41 -16.72
CA ALA A 74 3.88 11.74 -17.15
C ALA A 74 5.24 11.74 -17.88
N HIS A 75 6.20 10.90 -17.46
CA HIS A 75 7.59 10.98 -17.95
C HIS A 75 8.10 9.67 -18.59
N GLY A 76 7.29 8.60 -18.61
CA GLY A 76 7.73 7.27 -19.04
C GLY A 76 8.58 6.57 -17.96
N TYR A 77 9.43 5.63 -18.38
CA TYR A 77 10.23 4.82 -17.45
C TYR A 77 11.41 5.62 -16.85
N PRO A 78 11.40 5.96 -15.55
CA PRO A 78 12.42 6.82 -14.95
C PRO A 78 13.68 6.07 -14.50
N GLY A 79 13.70 4.73 -14.59
CA GLY A 79 14.76 3.89 -14.05
C GLY A 79 14.66 3.68 -12.53
N ALA A 80 15.25 2.59 -12.05
CA ALA A 80 15.34 2.22 -10.63
C ALA A 80 13.98 2.25 -9.85
N PRO A 81 13.02 1.37 -10.19
CA PRO A 81 11.68 1.34 -9.54
C PRO A 81 11.75 1.24 -8.02
N PHE A 82 12.65 0.40 -7.49
CA PHE A 82 12.87 0.23 -6.05
C PHE A 82 13.25 1.53 -5.34
N ARG A 83 14.24 2.26 -5.86
CA ARG A 83 14.69 3.50 -5.22
C ARG A 83 13.60 4.58 -5.29
N THR A 84 12.90 4.66 -6.42
CA THR A 84 11.83 5.65 -6.62
C THR A 84 10.67 5.43 -5.66
N PHE A 85 10.24 4.19 -5.46
CA PHE A 85 9.17 3.87 -4.50
C PHE A 85 9.58 4.16 -3.06
N TRP A 86 10.72 3.67 -2.59
CA TRP A 86 11.11 3.85 -1.18
C TRP A 86 11.40 5.32 -0.84
N THR A 87 11.95 6.10 -1.77
CA THR A 87 12.08 7.56 -1.58
C THR A 87 10.73 8.29 -1.62
N ALA A 88 9.76 7.79 -2.37
CA ALA A 88 8.38 8.30 -2.35
C ALA A 88 7.67 7.92 -1.03
N TRP A 89 7.86 6.69 -0.56
CA TRP A 89 7.32 6.15 0.68
C TRP A 89 7.81 6.95 1.89
N ALA A 90 9.12 7.16 2.00
CA ALA A 90 9.71 7.97 3.08
C ALA A 90 9.19 9.41 3.08
N ARG A 91 9.01 10.03 1.90
CA ARG A 91 8.38 11.35 1.77
C ARG A 91 6.90 11.33 2.14
N GLY A 92 6.21 10.24 1.79
CA GLY A 92 4.81 10.01 2.13
C GLY A 92 4.59 9.99 3.63
N TRP A 93 5.54 9.45 4.40
CA TRP A 93 5.49 9.43 5.86
C TRP A 93 5.26 10.83 6.43
N ASN A 94 6.13 11.79 6.10
CA ASN A 94 6.02 13.15 6.63
C ASN A 94 4.81 13.91 6.07
N ARG A 95 4.44 13.65 4.81
CA ARG A 95 3.38 14.41 4.13
C ARG A 95 1.98 13.97 4.52
N LEU A 96 1.79 12.68 4.79
CA LEU A 96 0.49 12.09 5.12
C LEU A 96 0.34 11.72 6.60
N TRP A 97 1.38 11.87 7.43
CA TRP A 97 1.34 11.48 8.84
C TRP A 97 0.06 11.95 9.56
N ARG A 98 -0.32 13.22 9.40
CA ARG A 98 -1.52 13.79 10.06
C ARG A 98 -2.83 13.17 9.58
N ILE A 99 -2.97 12.97 8.28
CA ILE A 99 -4.19 12.41 7.69
C ILE A 99 -4.28 10.92 8.02
N TRP A 100 -3.15 10.22 7.97
CA TRP A 100 -3.09 8.79 8.13
C TRP A 100 -3.18 8.34 9.58
N THR A 101 -2.62 9.12 10.52
CA THR A 101 -2.89 8.93 11.96
C THR A 101 -4.38 9.14 12.28
N GLY A 102 -5.02 10.15 11.68
CA GLY A 102 -6.46 10.35 11.80
C GLY A 102 -7.27 9.16 11.26
N ALA A 103 -6.94 8.68 10.06
CA ALA A 103 -7.57 7.50 9.47
C ALA A 103 -7.36 6.23 10.31
N ALA A 104 -6.15 6.04 10.87
CA ALA A 104 -5.86 4.92 11.76
C ALA A 104 -6.66 4.98 13.07
N VAL A 105 -6.83 6.16 13.65
CA VAL A 105 -7.68 6.36 14.85
C VAL A 105 -9.14 6.07 14.52
N LEU A 106 -9.66 6.57 13.39
CA LEU A 106 -11.03 6.26 12.96
C LEU A 106 -11.21 4.76 12.71
N GLY A 107 -10.24 4.10 12.06
CA GLY A 107 -10.23 2.66 11.85
C GLY A 107 -10.22 1.89 13.17
N LEU A 108 -9.42 2.32 14.15
CA LEU A 108 -9.39 1.75 15.49
C LEU A 108 -10.76 1.90 16.19
N LEU A 109 -11.36 3.09 16.15
CA LEU A 109 -12.68 3.33 16.75
C LEU A 109 -13.77 2.48 16.10
N LEU A 110 -13.77 2.35 14.78
CA LEU A 110 -14.69 1.48 14.04
C LEU A 110 -14.48 0.01 14.39
N ALA A 111 -13.22 -0.43 14.53
CA ALA A 111 -12.91 -1.81 14.90
C ALA A 111 -13.32 -2.11 16.35
N TYR A 112 -13.11 -1.17 17.29
CA TYR A 112 -13.65 -1.26 18.65
C TYR A 112 -15.17 -1.31 18.65
N ASN A 113 -15.83 -0.46 17.86
CA ASN A 113 -17.27 -0.49 17.70
C ASN A 113 -17.74 -1.84 17.17
N ALA A 114 -17.07 -2.39 16.15
CA ALA A 114 -17.39 -3.71 15.60
C ALA A 114 -17.17 -4.84 16.61
N VAL A 115 -16.18 -4.76 17.49
CA VAL A 115 -15.96 -5.75 18.56
C VAL A 115 -17.01 -5.61 19.67
N LEU A 116 -17.39 -4.39 20.02
CA LEU A 116 -18.39 -4.11 21.07
C LEU A 116 -19.82 -4.43 20.63
N TYR A 117 -20.17 -4.21 19.36
CA TYR A 117 -21.49 -4.55 18.79
C TYR A 117 -21.52 -5.94 18.12
N GLY A 118 -20.37 -6.49 17.74
CA GLY A 118 -20.23 -7.83 17.16
C GLY A 118 -20.21 -8.96 18.19
N SER A 119 -20.14 -8.66 19.49
CA SER A 119 -20.41 -9.61 20.57
C SER A 119 -21.89 -9.93 20.77
N GLY A 120 -22.77 -9.37 19.93
CA GLY A 120 -24.17 -9.77 19.83
C GLY A 120 -24.67 -9.69 18.39
N ASP A 121 -24.24 -10.61 17.51
CA ASP A 121 -24.89 -11.03 16.24
C ASP A 121 -25.38 -9.97 15.20
N ALA A 122 -25.28 -8.65 15.43
CA ALA A 122 -26.03 -7.65 14.66
C ALA A 122 -25.20 -6.88 13.60
N ALA A 123 -23.87 -6.82 13.73
CA ALA A 123 -23.04 -6.03 12.81
C ALA A 123 -22.87 -6.68 11.43
N PHE A 124 -23.04 -8.01 11.33
CA PHE A 124 -23.00 -8.74 10.05
C PHE A 124 -24.30 -8.59 9.24
N ALA A 125 -25.42 -8.25 9.89
CA ALA A 125 -26.73 -8.08 9.25
C ALA A 125 -26.99 -6.66 8.71
N ALA A 126 -26.12 -5.68 9.01
CA ALA A 126 -26.27 -4.31 8.52
C ALA A 126 -25.48 -4.02 7.22
N ILE A 127 -24.65 -4.97 6.78
CA ILE A 127 -23.84 -4.89 5.55
C ILE A 127 -24.38 -5.83 4.45
N CYS A 128 -25.26 -6.77 4.79
CA CYS A 128 -26.11 -7.52 3.85
C CYS A 128 -27.51 -6.90 3.78
#